data_AF-A0A2K3MX18-F1
#
_entry.id   AF-A0A2K3MX18-F1
#
_cell.length_a   1.000
_cell.length_b   1.000
_cell.length_c   1.000
_cell.angle_alpha   90.00
_cell.angle_beta   90.00
_cell.angle_gamma   90.00
#
_symmetry.space_group_name_H-M   'P 1'
#
loop_
_entity.id
_entity.type
_entity.pdbx_description
1 polymer ?
#
loop_
_entity_poly.entity_id
_entity_poly.type
_entity_poly.pdbx_seq_one_letter_code
_entity_poly.pdbx_strand_id
1 'polypeptide(L)'
;MAYEEIFELNGEKIKTTVTYYPKDILNHLSSFLLPSINHQTKLIGFDAECLPNITFVGVGIKENLARLEKHYGIGCKNAVELGPLAATVMNMPQLSLCGVDELAFVVNGFDLQDHRPVTLSYDYADYRLSKELVKVATVNVYSYHKIGVKLSTRTCKCCYR
;
A
#
# COMPACT_ATOMS: atom_id res chain seq x y z
N MET A 1 3.66 -6.93 22.63
CA MET A 1 3.82 -5.49 22.94
C MET A 1 3.57 -4.71 21.67
N ALA A 2 2.68 -3.71 21.70
CA ALA A 2 2.53 -2.78 20.58
C ALA A 2 3.51 -1.62 20.75
N TYR A 3 4.12 -1.14 19.67
CA TYR A 3 4.98 0.03 19.68
C TYR A 3 4.76 0.88 18.43
N GLU A 4 5.18 2.14 18.50
CA GLU A 4 5.00 3.12 17.45
C GLU A 4 6.36 3.62 16.94
N GLU A 5 6.46 3.79 15.64
CA GLU A 5 7.60 4.39 14.95
C GLU A 5 7.11 5.51 14.05
N ILE A 6 7.92 6.56 13.91
CA ILE A 6 7.62 7.68 13.01
C ILE A 6 8.74 7.76 11.98
N PHE A 7 8.37 7.72 10.70
CA PHE A 7 9.28 7.86 9.58
C PHE A 7 8.94 9.11 8.79
N GLU A 8 9.95 9.87 8.36
CA GLU A 8 9.77 10.99 7.46
C GLU A 8 10.04 10.53 6.03
N LEU A 9 9.05 10.67 5.14
CA LEU A 9 9.10 10.27 3.75
C LEU A 9 8.63 11.44 2.87
N ASN A 10 9.50 11.96 2.01
CA ASN A 10 9.22 13.12 1.15
C ASN A 10 8.63 14.33 1.90
N GLY A 11 9.13 14.62 3.10
CA GLY A 11 8.65 15.72 3.96
C GLY A 11 7.34 15.45 4.71
N GLU A 12 6.77 14.23 4.61
CA GLU A 12 5.59 13.81 5.37
C GLU A 12 5.98 12.87 6.52
N LYS A 13 5.41 13.08 7.71
CA LYS A 13 5.62 12.20 8.87
C LYS A 13 4.58 11.09 8.88
N ILE A 14 5.04 9.85 8.74
CA ILE A 14 4.23 8.65 8.72
C ILE A 14 4.36 7.92 10.06
N LYS A 15 3.28 7.88 10.82
CA LYS A 15 3.17 7.11 12.05
C LYS A 15 2.85 5.65 11.72
N THR A 16 3.69 4.74 12.17
CA THR A 16 3.56 3.29 11.98
C THR A 16 3.38 2.61 13.33
N THR A 17 2.33 1.82 13.47
CA THR A 17 2.07 1.03 14.67
C THR A 17 2.34 -0.44 14.38
N VAL A 18 3.17 -1.06 15.21
CA VAL A 18 3.48 -2.50 15.15
C VAL A 18 2.81 -3.17 16.33
N THR A 19 2.02 -4.22 16.09
CA THR A 19 1.35 -4.98 17.14
C THR A 19 1.37 -6.47 16.82
N TYR A 20 1.41 -7.28 17.88
CA TYR A 20 1.34 -8.74 17.84
C TYR A 20 -0.01 -9.25 18.36
N TYR A 21 -0.92 -8.34 18.76
CA TYR A 21 -2.22 -8.69 19.31
C TYR A 21 -3.29 -8.53 18.22
N PRO A 22 -3.96 -9.61 17.80
CA PRO A 22 -5.01 -9.54 16.77
C PRO A 22 -6.13 -8.54 17.09
N LYS A 23 -6.44 -8.35 18.38
CA LYS A 23 -7.44 -7.37 18.83
C LYS A 23 -7.05 -5.93 18.51
N ASP A 24 -5.77 -5.59 18.59
CA ASP A 24 -5.28 -4.25 18.26
C ASP A 24 -5.35 -3.99 16.76
N ILE A 25 -5.08 -5.02 15.94
CA ILE A 25 -5.23 -4.96 14.47
C ILE A 25 -6.68 -4.62 14.12
N LEU A 26 -7.65 -5.36 14.67
CA LEU A 26 -9.08 -5.11 14.46
C LEU A 26 -9.52 -3.71 14.93
N ASN A 27 -8.98 -3.22 16.05
CA ASN A 27 -9.28 -1.87 16.55
C ASN A 27 -8.70 -0.78 15.64
N HIS A 28 -7.47 -0.94 15.16
CA HIS A 28 -6.85 0.01 14.23
C HIS A 28 -7.55 -0.01 12.87
N LEU A 29 -7.81 -1.20 12.34
CA LEU A 29 -8.57 -1.39 11.11
C LEU A 29 -9.95 -0.75 11.27
N SER A 30 -10.75 -1.10 12.27
CA SER A 30 -12.08 -0.51 12.47
C SER A 30 -12.03 1.02 12.59
N SER A 31 -11.10 1.60 13.35
CA SER A 31 -10.97 3.06 13.47
C SER A 31 -10.73 3.77 12.13
N PHE A 32 -9.99 3.11 11.22
CA PHE A 32 -9.65 3.66 9.90
C PHE A 32 -10.74 3.39 8.85
N LEU A 33 -11.32 2.20 8.94
CA LEU A 33 -12.28 1.60 8.00
C LEU A 33 -13.72 2.06 8.25
N LEU A 34 -14.05 2.51 9.46
CA LEU A 34 -15.34 3.10 9.75
C LEU A 34 -15.62 4.27 8.79
N PRO A 35 -16.85 4.39 8.25
CA PRO A 35 -17.20 5.47 7.34
C PRO A 35 -16.89 6.80 8.01
N SER A 36 -15.99 7.58 7.40
CA SER A 36 -16.02 9.02 7.65
C SER A 36 -17.32 9.50 7.00
N ILE A 37 -17.99 10.48 7.62
CA ILE A 37 -19.22 11.11 7.10
C ILE A 37 -19.00 11.70 5.68
N ASN A 38 -17.74 11.79 5.24
CA ASN A 38 -17.36 12.22 3.91
C ASN A 38 -17.37 11.06 2.89
N HIS A 39 -18.16 11.20 1.82
CA HIS A 39 -18.28 10.29 0.66
C HIS A 39 -17.01 10.16 -0.20
N GLN A 40 -15.82 10.39 0.35
CA GLN A 40 -14.56 10.37 -0.38
C GLN A 40 -14.01 8.94 -0.46
N THR A 41 -13.62 8.50 -1.66
CA THR A 41 -12.95 7.21 -1.87
C THR A 41 -11.70 7.13 -1.00
N LYS A 42 -11.67 6.17 -0.06
CA LYS A 42 -10.49 5.87 0.76
C LYS A 42 -9.60 4.87 0.00
N LEU A 43 -8.37 5.26 -0.27
CA LEU A 43 -7.37 4.41 -0.92
C LEU A 43 -6.43 3.87 0.16
N ILE A 44 -6.19 2.56 0.17
CA ILE A 44 -5.31 1.93 1.16
C ILE A 44 -4.25 1.13 0.42
N GLY A 45 -2.97 1.43 0.70
CA GLY A 45 -1.85 0.56 0.36
C GLY A 45 -1.84 -0.60 1.35
N PHE A 46 -1.95 -1.84 0.87
CA PHE A 46 -2.25 -2.98 1.74
C PHE A 46 -1.31 -4.15 1.54
N ASP A 47 -1.10 -4.90 2.64
CA ASP A 47 -0.68 -6.31 2.63
C ASP A 47 -1.72 -7.27 3.29
N ALA A 48 -2.75 -6.83 4.05
CA ALA A 48 -4.00 -7.61 4.32
C ALA A 48 -5.13 -6.91 5.13
N GLU A 49 -6.40 -7.16 4.73
CA GLU A 49 -7.75 -7.06 5.38
C GLU A 49 -8.78 -5.95 5.01
N CYS A 50 -10.05 -6.35 4.80
CA CYS A 50 -10.95 -5.81 3.74
C CYS A 50 -12.31 -5.18 4.17
N LEU A 51 -12.75 -4.13 3.45
CA LEU A 51 -14.12 -3.55 3.42
C LEU A 51 -14.59 -3.18 1.99
N PRO A 52 -15.90 -3.07 1.71
CA PRO A 52 -16.46 -2.97 0.35
C PRO A 52 -16.29 -1.62 -0.39
N ASN A 53 -16.05 -0.50 0.30
CA ASN A 53 -15.89 0.84 -0.32
C ASN A 53 -14.43 1.28 -0.46
N ILE A 54 -13.51 0.32 -0.45
CA ILE A 54 -12.07 0.56 -0.41
C ILE A 54 -11.41 -0.12 -1.60
N THR A 55 -10.56 0.62 -2.30
CA THR A 55 -9.73 0.07 -3.37
C THR A 55 -8.35 -0.26 -2.80
N PHE A 56 -7.95 -1.51 -2.94
CA PHE A 56 -6.65 -2.05 -2.56
C PHE A 56 -5.68 -1.81 -3.70
N VAL A 57 -4.55 -1.17 -3.43
CA VAL A 57 -3.50 -0.94 -4.43
C VAL A 57 -2.18 -1.53 -3.96
N GLY A 58 -1.40 -2.05 -4.91
CA GLY A 58 -0.02 -2.46 -4.66
C GLY A 58 0.65 -3.04 -5.90
N VAL A 59 1.85 -3.60 -5.69
CA VAL A 59 2.65 -4.28 -6.72
C VAL A 59 2.78 -5.76 -6.35
N GLY A 60 2.46 -6.66 -7.28
CA GLY A 60 2.45 -8.12 -7.07
C GLY A 60 1.33 -8.60 -6.14
N ILE A 61 0.25 -7.84 -5.99
CA ILE A 61 -0.73 -8.09 -4.93
C ILE A 61 -1.62 -9.31 -5.17
N LYS A 62 -1.77 -9.75 -6.42
CA LYS A 62 -2.71 -10.83 -6.78
C LYS A 62 -2.45 -12.13 -6.01
N GLU A 63 -1.18 -12.50 -5.85
CA GLU A 63 -0.79 -13.71 -5.12
C GLU A 63 -1.04 -13.57 -3.61
N ASN A 64 -0.77 -12.39 -3.04
CA ASN A 64 -1.06 -12.10 -1.63
C ASN A 64 -2.57 -12.16 -1.36
N LEU A 65 -3.40 -11.64 -2.27
CA LEU A 65 -4.86 -11.73 -2.16
C LEU A 65 -5.36 -13.17 -2.23
N ALA A 66 -4.82 -13.98 -3.14
CA ALA A 66 -5.19 -15.40 -3.23
C ALA A 66 -4.79 -16.17 -1.95
N ARG A 67 -3.63 -15.85 -1.36
CA ARG A 67 -3.20 -16.41 -0.07
C ARG A 67 -4.11 -15.97 1.07
N LEU A 68 -4.53 -14.71 1.09
CA LEU A 68 -5.46 -14.17 2.10
C LEU A 68 -6.80 -14.88 2.07
N GLU A 69 -7.37 -15.03 0.88
CA GLU A 69 -8.63 -15.75 0.72
C GLU A 69 -8.49 -17.21 1.14
N LYS A 70 -7.43 -17.90 0.68
CA LYS A 70 -7.22 -19.32 0.96
C LYS A 70 -6.95 -19.63 2.43
N HIS A 71 -6.10 -18.86 3.11
CA HIS A 71 -5.63 -19.18 4.46
C HIS A 71 -6.43 -18.49 5.56
N TYR A 72 -7.06 -17.37 5.25
CA TYR A 72 -7.76 -16.55 6.25
C TYR A 72 -9.24 -16.32 5.91
N GLY A 73 -9.71 -16.75 4.73
CA GLY A 73 -11.11 -16.58 4.31
C GLY A 73 -11.45 -15.15 3.84
N ILE A 74 -10.43 -14.37 3.47
CA ILE A 74 -10.54 -12.91 3.27
C ILE A 74 -10.45 -12.57 1.79
N GLY A 75 -11.61 -12.41 1.15
CA GLY A 75 -11.70 -12.00 -0.25
C GLY A 75 -11.68 -10.48 -0.42
N CYS A 76 -10.75 -9.95 -1.21
CA CYS A 76 -10.69 -8.54 -1.58
C CYS A 76 -11.27 -8.33 -2.98
N LYS A 77 -12.46 -7.72 -3.07
CA LYS A 77 -13.18 -7.54 -4.36
C LYS A 77 -12.62 -6.41 -5.24
N ASN A 78 -12.03 -5.37 -4.62
CA ASN A 78 -11.63 -4.14 -5.31
C ASN A 78 -10.10 -3.95 -5.26
N ALA A 79 -9.36 -4.84 -5.91
CA ALA A 79 -7.90 -4.78 -5.95
C ALA A 79 -7.36 -4.30 -7.30
N VAL A 80 -6.31 -3.49 -7.26
CA VAL A 80 -5.70 -2.83 -8.41
C VAL A 80 -4.19 -3.03 -8.38
N GLU A 81 -3.69 -3.66 -9.44
CA GLU A 81 -2.26 -3.84 -9.69
C GLU A 81 -1.69 -2.54 -10.27
N LEU A 82 -0.74 -1.92 -9.57
CA LEU A 82 -0.26 -0.57 -9.90
C LEU A 82 0.56 -0.52 -11.19
N GLY A 83 1.36 -1.54 -11.49
CA GLY A 83 2.17 -1.59 -12.71
C GLY A 83 1.30 -1.52 -13.99
N PRO A 84 0.36 -2.45 -14.20
CA PRO A 84 -0.58 -2.41 -15.31
C PRO A 84 -1.42 -1.14 -15.35
N LEU A 85 -1.90 -0.64 -14.20
CA LEU A 85 -2.66 0.61 -14.16
C LEU A 85 -1.79 1.79 -14.63
N ALA A 86 -0.55 1.90 -14.16
CA ALA A 86 0.38 2.94 -14.57
C ALA A 86 0.68 2.86 -16.07
N ALA A 87 0.91 1.65 -16.59
CA ALA A 87 1.17 1.42 -18.00
C ALA A 87 0.02 1.92 -18.88
N THR A 88 -1.23 1.63 -18.50
CA THR A 88 -2.42 2.11 -19.20
C THR A 88 -2.61 3.62 -19.07
N VAL A 89 -2.56 4.17 -17.86
CA VAL A 89 -2.86 5.59 -17.59
C VAL A 89 -1.79 6.53 -18.15
N MET A 90 -0.54 6.10 -18.20
CA MET A 90 0.59 6.90 -18.69
C MET A 90 0.97 6.60 -20.14
N ASN A 91 0.30 5.63 -20.78
CA ASN A 91 0.64 5.15 -22.13
C ASN A 91 2.11 4.71 -22.25
N MET A 92 2.59 3.97 -21.24
CA MET A 92 3.97 3.48 -21.10
C MET A 92 3.96 1.98 -20.77
N PRO A 93 3.84 1.10 -21.78
CA PRO A 93 3.65 -0.35 -21.56
C PRO A 93 4.69 -1.01 -20.65
N GLN A 94 5.93 -0.51 -20.65
CA GLN A 94 7.03 -1.02 -19.84
C GLN A 94 6.76 -0.94 -18.33
N LEU A 95 5.93 0.01 -17.88
CA LEU A 95 5.61 0.17 -16.46
C LEU A 95 4.85 -1.03 -15.87
N SER A 96 4.25 -1.87 -16.72
CA SER A 96 3.57 -3.08 -16.28
C SER A 96 4.49 -4.11 -15.63
N LEU A 97 5.80 -4.03 -15.90
CA LEU A 97 6.82 -4.94 -15.40
C LEU A 97 7.76 -4.26 -14.39
N CYS A 98 7.52 -2.99 -14.07
CA CYS A 98 8.36 -2.21 -13.18
C CYS A 98 8.05 -2.50 -11.70
N GLY A 99 9.11 -2.50 -10.89
CA GLY A 99 9.00 -2.52 -9.44
C GLY A 99 8.48 -1.21 -8.86
N VAL A 100 8.18 -1.23 -7.56
CA VAL A 100 7.60 -0.08 -6.85
C VAL A 100 8.47 1.18 -6.89
N ASP A 101 9.79 1.05 -6.89
CA ASP A 101 10.71 2.21 -6.91
C ASP A 101 10.61 2.97 -8.24
N GLU A 102 10.73 2.24 -9.35
CA GLU A 102 10.59 2.81 -10.70
C GLU A 102 9.19 3.42 -10.90
N LEU A 103 8.14 2.74 -10.41
CA LEU A 103 6.78 3.27 -10.46
C LEU A 103 6.64 4.56 -9.62
N ALA A 104 7.19 4.61 -8.41
CA ALA A 104 7.14 5.81 -7.56
C ALA A 104 7.89 6.98 -8.20
N PHE A 105 9.03 6.71 -8.83
CA PHE A 105 9.81 7.71 -9.53
C PHE A 105 9.06 8.23 -10.77
N VAL A 106 8.60 7.37 -11.66
CA VAL A 106 7.94 7.79 -12.91
C VAL A 106 6.57 8.45 -12.66
N VAL A 107 5.78 7.94 -11.70
CA VAL A 107 4.42 8.44 -11.45
C VAL A 107 4.42 9.70 -10.58
N ASN A 108 5.27 9.74 -9.55
CA ASN A 108 5.24 10.79 -8.52
C ASN A 108 6.50 11.66 -8.48
N GLY A 109 7.60 11.26 -9.13
CA GLY A 109 8.91 11.91 -8.99
C GLY A 109 9.59 11.61 -7.66
N PHE A 110 9.23 10.49 -7.01
CA PHE A 110 9.76 10.13 -5.70
C PHE A 110 10.91 9.14 -5.85
N ASP A 111 12.09 9.52 -5.36
CA ASP A 111 13.20 8.59 -5.17
C ASP A 111 13.15 8.05 -3.73
N LEU A 112 12.71 6.80 -3.60
CA LEU A 112 12.54 6.11 -2.32
C LEU A 112 13.48 4.92 -2.16
N GLN A 113 14.38 4.71 -3.13
CA GLN A 113 15.26 3.53 -3.15
C GLN A 113 16.19 3.51 -1.94
N ASP A 114 16.67 4.67 -1.50
CA ASP A 114 17.47 4.85 -0.28
C ASP A 114 16.75 4.41 1.01
N HIS A 115 15.43 4.23 0.96
CA HIS A 115 14.63 3.75 2.07
C HIS A 115 14.35 2.24 1.99
N ARG A 116 14.85 1.54 0.96
CA ARG A 116 14.72 0.09 0.75
C ARG A 116 16.09 -0.58 0.59
N PRO A 117 16.75 -0.97 1.70
CA PRO A 117 18.02 -1.67 1.63
C PRO A 117 17.89 -3.01 0.89
N VAL A 118 18.76 -3.22 -0.11
CA VAL A 118 18.77 -4.43 -0.95
C VAL A 118 19.18 -5.70 -0.18
N THR A 119 19.89 -5.54 0.94
CA THR A 119 20.47 -6.62 1.74
C THR A 119 19.54 -7.17 2.83
N LEU A 120 18.33 -6.64 2.98
CA LEU A 120 17.39 -7.09 4.00
C LEU A 120 16.71 -8.40 3.61
N SER A 121 16.80 -9.39 4.50
CA SER A 121 15.91 -10.56 4.45
C SER A 121 14.52 -10.15 4.94
N TYR A 122 13.51 -10.33 4.10
CA TYR A 122 12.10 -10.02 4.38
C TYR A 122 11.44 -11.11 5.23
N ASP A 123 11.97 -11.38 6.41
CA ASP A 123 11.32 -12.27 7.38
C ASP A 123 10.46 -11.46 8.35
N TYR A 124 9.16 -11.43 8.06
CA TYR A 124 8.16 -10.76 8.89
C TYR A 124 7.59 -11.69 9.98
N ALA A 125 8.03 -12.95 10.06
CA ALA A 125 7.54 -13.93 11.03
C ALA A 125 8.24 -13.84 12.40
N ASP A 126 9.29 -13.03 12.52
CA ASP A 126 9.99 -12.81 13.80
C ASP A 126 9.09 -12.05 14.79
N TYR A 127 9.09 -12.53 16.05
CA TYR A 127 8.44 -11.89 17.18
C TYR A 127 8.99 -10.49 17.51
N ARG A 128 10.16 -10.12 16.97
CA ARG A 128 10.71 -8.76 17.07
C ARG A 128 11.11 -8.24 15.69
N LEU A 129 10.14 -7.70 14.97
CA LEU A 129 10.39 -6.96 13.74
C LEU A 129 11.43 -5.86 13.96
N SER A 130 12.51 -5.90 13.17
CA SER A 130 13.53 -4.85 13.22
C SER A 130 12.93 -3.52 12.78
N LYS A 131 13.44 -2.41 13.33
CA LYS A 131 13.03 -1.07 12.91
C LYS A 131 13.21 -0.84 11.40
N GLU A 132 14.18 -1.51 10.79
CA GLU A 132 14.42 -1.49 9.36
C GLU A 132 13.31 -2.18 8.57
N LEU A 133 12.88 -3.38 8.98
CA LEU A 133 11.76 -4.09 8.35
C LEU A 133 10.45 -3.32 8.47
N VAL A 134 10.21 -2.70 9.64
CA VAL A 134 9.07 -1.81 9.86
C VAL A 134 9.14 -0.63 8.89
N LYS A 135 10.30 0.03 8.78
CA LYS A 135 10.50 1.14 7.84
C LYS A 135 10.21 0.72 6.40
N VAL A 136 10.71 -0.43 5.96
CA VAL A 136 10.49 -0.90 4.57
C VAL A 136 9.01 -1.19 4.32
N ALA A 137 8.30 -1.80 5.27
CA ALA A 137 6.85 -2.01 5.18
C ALA A 137 6.09 -0.67 5.07
N THR A 138 6.47 0.33 5.88
CA THR A 138 5.90 1.68 5.81
C THR A 138 6.15 2.33 4.46
N VAL A 139 7.38 2.23 3.93
CA VAL A 139 7.75 2.81 2.62
C VAL A 139 6.96 2.13 1.49
N ASN A 140 6.75 0.80 1.54
CA ASN A 140 5.87 0.06 0.62
C ASN A 140 4.46 0.62 0.59
N VAL A 141 3.81 0.66 1.75
CA VAL A 141 2.42 1.15 1.87
C VAL A 141 2.31 2.62 1.41
N TYR A 142 3.25 3.46 1.83
CA TYR A 142 3.30 4.87 1.41
C TYR A 142 3.43 5.00 -0.11
N SER A 143 4.34 4.23 -0.73
CA SER A 143 4.56 4.24 -2.18
C SER A 143 3.29 3.85 -2.92
N TYR A 144 2.68 2.73 -2.55
CA TYR A 144 1.46 2.22 -3.21
C TYR A 144 0.33 3.23 -3.13
N HIS A 145 0.12 3.83 -1.97
CA HIS A 145 -0.91 4.84 -1.76
C HIS A 145 -0.68 6.06 -2.65
N LYS A 146 0.54 6.63 -2.66
CA LYS A 146 0.83 7.85 -3.44
C LYS A 146 0.75 7.63 -4.95
N ILE A 147 1.19 6.47 -5.43
CA ILE A 147 1.04 6.07 -6.83
C ILE A 147 -0.45 5.91 -7.15
N GLY A 148 -1.19 5.13 -6.35
CA GLY A 148 -2.61 4.87 -6.57
C GLY A 148 -3.47 6.12 -6.61
N VAL A 149 -3.26 7.07 -5.68
CA VAL A 149 -3.96 8.38 -5.70
C VAL A 149 -3.64 9.16 -6.97
N LYS A 150 -2.36 9.23 -7.37
CA LYS A 150 -1.95 9.98 -8.56
C LYS A 150 -2.54 9.40 -9.84
N LEU A 151 -2.60 8.08 -9.97
CA LEU A 151 -3.20 7.41 -11.13
C LEU A 151 -4.72 7.55 -11.15
N SER A 152 -5.38 7.44 -9.98
CA SER A 152 -6.85 7.56 -9.85
C SER A 152 -7.37 8.96 -10.18
N THR A 153 -6.58 10.02 -9.90
CA THR A 153 -6.95 11.38 -10.31
C THR A 153 -6.84 11.61 -11.82
N ARG A 154 -6.06 10.79 -12.54
CA ARG A 154 -5.91 10.88 -14.00
C ARG A 154 -6.99 10.10 -14.76
N THR A 155 -7.51 9.01 -14.18
CA THR A 155 -8.61 8.23 -14.78
C THR A 155 -9.95 8.98 -14.79
N CYS A 156 -10.16 9.97 -13.90
CA CYS A 156 -11.38 10.79 -13.88
C CYS A 156 -11.42 11.95 -14.89
N LYS A 157 -10.40 12.15 -15.73
CA LYS A 157 -10.40 13.26 -16.72
C LYS A 157 -11.17 12.96 -18.02
N CYS A 158 -11.76 11.78 -18.18
CA CYS A 158 -12.53 11.41 -19.38
C CYS A 158 -14.06 11.56 -19.27
N CYS A 159 -14.62 12.06 -18.16
CA CYS A 159 -16.08 12.23 -18.02
C CYS A 159 -16.62 13.65 -18.30
N TYR A 160 -15.82 14.54 -18.91
CA TYR A 160 -16.32 15.80 -19.48
C TYR A 160 -15.79 15.98 -20.90
N ARG A 161 -16.38 15.24 -21.85
CA ARG A 161 -16.40 15.61 -23.26
C ARG A 161 -17.69 15.12 -23.89
#